data_AF-A0A7C8NPD1-F1
#
_entry.id   AF-A0A7C8NPD1-F1
#
_cell.length_a   1.000
_cell.length_b   1.000
_cell.length_c   1.000
_cell.angle_alpha   90.00
_cell.angle_beta   90.00
_cell.angle_gamma   90.00
#
_symmetry.space_group_name_H-M   'P 1'
#
loop_
_entity.id
_entity.type
_entity.pdbx_description
1 polymer ?
#
loop_
_entity_poly.entity_id
_entity_poly.type
_entity_poly.pdbx_seq_one_letter_code
_entity_poly.pdbx_strand_id
1 'polypeptide(L)'
;MSSQPRPRSPAFRLPMPGSAASSWPTYKARFSTLLNNVRSSFAGADPRVCAAFWLFGLINNVLYVIILSAALDLVGPDVPKGVVLLFDVMPSFLTKLMGPYFIHLISYRVRIISFYLLSTCGMIVVAFGDSIAWRLFGIAIASLASGGGEMTFVSMTHFYDHFSLAMWGSGTGGAGIVGGAFYLALSTWIGLSVRSTLMLSCFLPIVMLVAFFGILPRDMLPAGVEREGAKGTYASVPGEEEQGLMEGDDDPMVNSMHSNGSVFTAGSMKGSAIGRAWRSLRNNLRRIKGLVIPYIIPLLLVYISEYTINQGVAPTLLYPLNEMPFRNYRDAYPTYNTIYQVGVFISRSSTPFIRVRYLYPPSILQFANLTLLTAHAIWNFIPNVWFIFLIIFWEGILGGLVYVNTFAEITDNVPHEDREFSLGATTVSDSGGICIAAFISMALETWLCSYQVRHGRKYCKLT
;
A
#
# COMPACT_ATOMS: atom_id res chain seq x y z
N MET A 1 47.39 1.46 0.99
CA MET A 1 46.18 0.86 0.38
C MET A 1 46.19 -0.63 0.67
N SER A 2 45.48 -1.05 1.72
CA SER A 2 45.31 -2.46 2.11
C SER A 2 43.88 -2.85 1.77
N SER A 3 43.72 -3.68 0.74
CA SER A 3 42.43 -4.19 0.26
C SER A 3 41.94 -5.30 1.18
N GLN A 4 40.96 -5.02 2.03
CA GLN A 4 40.20 -6.07 2.71
C GLN A 4 39.34 -6.85 1.70
N PRO A 5 39.31 -8.19 1.75
CA PRO A 5 38.45 -8.99 0.89
C PRO A 5 36.98 -8.84 1.31
N ARG A 6 36.10 -8.57 0.35
CA ARG A 6 34.64 -8.55 0.56
C ARG A 6 34.17 -9.91 1.10
N PRO A 7 33.26 -9.96 2.09
CA PRO A 7 32.68 -11.23 2.53
C PRO A 7 31.88 -11.84 1.37
N ARG A 8 32.23 -13.07 0.99
CA ARG A 8 31.47 -13.86 0.01
C ARG A 8 30.09 -14.15 0.60
N SER A 9 29.05 -13.64 -0.04
CA SER A 9 27.66 -14.03 0.23
C SER A 9 27.51 -15.56 0.07
N PRO A 10 26.99 -16.29 1.07
CA PRO A 10 26.82 -17.72 0.96
C PRO A 10 25.71 -18.02 -0.06
N ALA A 11 26.08 -18.56 -1.22
CA ALA A 11 25.12 -18.97 -2.23
C ALA A 11 24.30 -20.15 -1.71
N PHE A 12 23.03 -19.91 -1.38
CA PHE A 12 22.06 -20.96 -1.05
C PHE A 12 21.75 -21.76 -2.33
N ARG A 13 22.44 -22.88 -2.54
CA ARG A 13 22.13 -23.85 -3.61
C ARG A 13 21.55 -25.09 -2.99
N LEU A 14 20.29 -25.43 -3.28
CA LEU A 14 19.72 -26.71 -2.88
C LEU A 14 20.45 -27.83 -3.65
N PRO A 15 20.84 -28.96 -3.00
CA PRO A 15 21.39 -30.09 -3.72
C PRO A 15 20.33 -30.62 -4.70
N MET A 16 20.73 -30.84 -5.96
CA MET A 16 19.85 -31.44 -6.96
C MET A 16 19.28 -32.76 -6.40
N PRO A 17 17.96 -33.00 -6.54
CA PRO A 17 17.34 -34.27 -6.13
C PRO A 17 18.08 -35.44 -6.78
N GLY A 18 18.55 -36.40 -5.98
CA GLY A 18 19.27 -37.59 -6.46
C GLY A 18 20.81 -37.52 -6.45
N SER A 19 21.42 -36.45 -5.92
CA SER A 19 22.88 -36.41 -5.69
C SER A 19 23.29 -37.08 -4.38
N ALA A 20 24.52 -37.58 -4.26
CA ALA A 20 25.04 -38.15 -2.99
C ALA A 20 25.03 -37.17 -1.80
N ALA A 21 24.79 -35.88 -2.05
CA ALA A 21 24.61 -34.82 -1.05
C ALA A 21 23.12 -34.57 -0.67
N SER A 22 22.17 -35.26 -1.28
CA SER A 22 20.73 -35.18 -0.95
C SER A 22 20.40 -36.08 0.23
N SER A 23 20.93 -35.76 1.41
CA SER A 23 20.55 -36.44 2.66
C SER A 23 19.60 -35.56 3.47
N TRP A 24 18.59 -36.18 4.10
CA TRP A 24 17.67 -35.48 5.01
C TRP A 24 18.39 -34.68 6.11
N PRO A 25 19.49 -35.19 6.72
CA PRO A 25 20.32 -34.40 7.63
C PRO A 25 20.91 -33.12 7.01
N THR A 26 21.36 -33.16 5.76
CA THR A 26 21.90 -31.98 5.05
C THR A 26 20.82 -30.94 4.76
N TYR A 27 19.62 -31.38 4.39
CA TYR A 27 18.46 -30.49 4.24
C TYR A 27 18.08 -29.84 5.58
N LYS A 28 18.00 -30.62 6.66
CA LYS A 28 17.70 -30.12 8.01
C LYS A 28 18.75 -29.13 8.50
N ALA A 29 20.04 -29.39 8.26
CA ALA A 29 21.14 -28.50 8.63
C ALA A 29 21.15 -27.18 7.81
N ARG A 30 20.81 -27.23 6.52
CA ARG A 30 20.70 -26.01 5.71
C ARG A 30 19.43 -25.23 6.01
N PHE A 31 18.33 -25.90 6.33
CA PHE A 31 17.11 -25.27 6.80
C PHE A 31 17.30 -24.63 8.18
N SER A 32 18.01 -25.28 9.10
CA SER A 32 18.36 -24.66 10.39
C SER A 32 19.32 -23.47 10.22
N THR A 33 20.26 -23.54 9.27
CA THR A 33 21.10 -22.40 8.91
C THR A 33 20.28 -21.25 8.32
N LEU A 34 19.30 -21.55 7.46
CA LEU A 34 18.37 -20.55 6.92
C LEU A 34 17.51 -19.93 8.02
N LEU A 35 16.96 -20.74 8.93
CA LEU A 35 16.21 -20.26 10.09
C LEU A 35 17.07 -19.40 11.02
N ASN A 36 18.33 -19.78 11.23
CA ASN A 36 19.28 -19.00 12.02
C ASN A 36 19.63 -17.68 11.34
N ASN A 37 19.82 -17.67 10.02
CA ASN A 37 20.01 -16.45 9.23
C ASN A 37 18.79 -15.55 9.26
N VAL A 38 17.58 -16.12 9.22
CA VAL A 38 16.32 -15.39 9.39
C VAL A 38 16.28 -14.77 10.78
N ARG A 39 16.54 -15.56 11.82
CA ARG A 39 16.55 -15.09 13.21
C ARG A 39 17.61 -14.02 13.46
N SER A 40 18.80 -14.14 12.87
CA SER A 40 19.84 -13.12 12.96
C SER A 40 19.51 -11.87 12.15
N SER A 41 18.73 -11.99 11.07
CA SER A 41 18.25 -10.82 10.31
C SER A 41 17.24 -10.00 11.10
N PHE A 42 16.59 -10.57 12.13
CA PHE A 42 15.75 -9.83 13.09
C PHE A 42 16.50 -9.44 14.38
N ALA A 43 17.82 -9.66 14.45
CA ALA A 43 18.60 -9.28 15.62
C ALA A 43 18.64 -7.75 15.74
N GLY A 44 18.08 -7.21 16.83
CA GLY A 44 17.94 -5.77 17.07
C GLY A 44 16.55 -5.19 16.76
N ALA A 45 15.66 -5.96 16.12
CA ALA A 45 14.29 -5.54 15.88
C ALA A 45 13.47 -5.58 17.18
N ASP A 46 12.81 -4.47 17.53
CA ASP A 46 11.87 -4.44 18.65
C ASP A 46 10.61 -5.26 18.31
N PRO A 47 10.32 -6.37 19.02
CA PRO A 47 9.16 -7.22 18.74
C PRO A 47 7.84 -6.46 18.82
N ARG A 48 7.74 -5.43 19.67
CA ARG A 48 6.55 -4.60 19.82
C ARG A 48 6.31 -3.73 18.59
N VAL A 49 7.36 -3.13 18.06
CA VAL A 49 7.31 -2.35 16.80
C VAL A 49 6.92 -3.28 15.66
N CYS A 50 7.56 -4.44 15.54
CA CYS A 50 7.25 -5.41 14.50
C CYS A 50 5.78 -5.87 14.56
N ALA A 51 5.28 -6.22 15.75
CA ALA A 51 3.90 -6.63 15.93
C ALA A 51 2.91 -5.50 15.61
N ALA A 52 3.17 -4.27 16.09
CA ALA A 52 2.30 -3.14 15.84
C ALA A 52 2.19 -2.80 14.35
N PHE A 53 3.33 -2.68 13.64
CA PHE A 53 3.32 -2.37 12.20
C PHE A 53 2.74 -3.48 11.34
N TRP A 54 2.92 -4.74 11.72
CA TRP A 54 2.26 -5.86 11.06
C TRP A 54 0.73 -5.80 11.22
N LEU A 55 0.25 -5.52 12.44
CA LEU A 55 -1.18 -5.35 12.71
C LEU A 55 -1.76 -4.11 12.00
N PHE A 56 -1.03 -2.99 11.95
CA PHE A 56 -1.44 -1.82 11.18
C PHE A 56 -1.59 -2.17 9.70
N GLY A 57 -0.60 -2.82 9.10
CA GLY A 57 -0.64 -3.22 7.70
C GLY A 57 -1.81 -4.16 7.41
N LEU A 58 -2.02 -5.15 8.29
CA LEU A 58 -3.10 -6.12 8.17
C LEU A 58 -4.48 -5.44 8.24
N ILE A 59 -4.75 -4.72 9.32
CA ILE A 59 -6.09 -4.20 9.62
C ILE A 59 -6.47 -3.03 8.70
N ASN A 60 -5.51 -2.22 8.29
CA ASN A 60 -5.76 -1.12 7.34
C ASN A 60 -6.26 -1.62 5.97
N ASN A 61 -5.90 -2.86 5.59
CA ASN A 61 -6.20 -3.44 4.28
C ASN A 61 -7.22 -4.58 4.33
N VAL A 62 -7.48 -5.19 5.49
CA VAL A 62 -8.36 -6.37 5.58
C VAL A 62 -9.81 -6.05 5.20
N LEU A 63 -10.31 -4.86 5.56
CA LEU A 63 -11.68 -4.46 5.24
C LEU A 63 -11.88 -4.29 3.74
N TYR A 64 -10.91 -3.68 3.05
CA TYR A 64 -10.88 -3.58 1.59
C TYR A 64 -11.02 -4.97 0.94
N VAL A 65 -10.23 -5.94 1.41
CA VAL A 65 -10.27 -7.31 0.88
C VAL A 65 -11.61 -8.00 1.16
N ILE A 66 -12.18 -7.81 2.34
CA ILE A 66 -13.49 -8.37 2.71
C ILE A 66 -14.60 -7.76 1.83
N ILE A 67 -14.59 -6.44 1.61
CA ILE A 67 -15.56 -5.75 0.75
C ILE A 67 -15.48 -6.29 -0.68
N LEU A 68 -14.28 -6.42 -1.25
CA LEU A 68 -14.10 -6.98 -2.59
C LEU A 68 -14.54 -8.45 -2.67
N SER A 69 -14.30 -9.23 -1.63
CA SER A 69 -14.75 -10.63 -1.55
C SER A 69 -16.28 -10.73 -1.48
N ALA A 70 -16.92 -9.77 -0.81
CA ALA A 70 -18.38 -9.65 -0.69
C ALA A 70 -19.03 -8.88 -1.86
N ALA A 71 -18.26 -8.36 -2.82
CA ALA A 71 -18.76 -7.42 -3.82
C ALA A 71 -19.94 -7.98 -4.63
N LEU A 72 -19.83 -9.23 -5.11
CA LEU A 72 -20.91 -9.90 -5.84
C LEU A 72 -22.18 -10.03 -4.99
N ASP A 73 -22.02 -10.35 -3.71
CA ASP A 73 -23.14 -10.48 -2.77
C ASP A 73 -23.75 -9.11 -2.38
N LEU A 74 -22.97 -8.04 -2.50
CA LEU A 74 -23.36 -6.68 -2.13
C LEU A 74 -24.08 -5.92 -3.23
N VAL A 75 -23.67 -6.06 -4.49
CA VAL A 75 -24.23 -5.28 -5.61
C VAL A 75 -24.89 -6.13 -6.69
N GLY A 76 -24.76 -7.45 -6.62
CA GLY A 76 -25.30 -8.38 -7.61
C GLY A 76 -24.42 -8.51 -8.86
N PRO A 77 -24.75 -9.44 -9.77
CA PRO A 77 -23.95 -9.74 -10.96
C PRO A 77 -24.07 -8.67 -12.07
N ASP A 78 -25.12 -7.85 -12.05
CA ASP A 78 -25.38 -6.85 -13.10
C ASP A 78 -24.51 -5.59 -12.96
N VAL A 79 -23.87 -5.39 -11.80
CA VAL A 79 -22.99 -4.25 -11.54
C VAL A 79 -21.54 -4.68 -11.82
N PRO A 80 -20.81 -3.99 -12.73
CA PRO A 80 -19.42 -4.30 -12.99
C PRO A 80 -18.58 -4.22 -11.71
N LYS A 81 -17.73 -5.22 -11.47
CA LYS A 81 -16.85 -5.28 -10.28
C LYS A 81 -15.95 -4.05 -10.17
N GLY A 82 -15.55 -3.50 -11.32
CA GLY A 82 -14.80 -2.24 -11.41
C GLY A 82 -15.50 -1.05 -10.73
N VAL A 83 -16.84 -1.02 -10.65
CA VAL A 83 -17.57 0.06 -9.97
C VAL A 83 -17.37 -0.03 -8.47
N VAL A 84 -17.50 -1.23 -7.90
CA VAL A 84 -17.26 -1.46 -6.47
C VAL A 84 -15.82 -1.08 -6.14
N LEU A 85 -14.86 -1.53 -6.94
CA LEU A 85 -13.45 -1.17 -6.80
C LEU A 85 -13.20 0.35 -6.87
N LEU A 86 -13.88 1.05 -7.78
CA LEU A 86 -13.74 2.50 -7.91
C LEU A 86 -14.19 3.21 -6.64
N PHE A 87 -15.34 2.83 -6.06
CA PHE A 87 -15.81 3.40 -4.79
C PHE A 87 -14.92 3.00 -3.61
N ASP A 88 -14.25 1.86 -3.68
CA ASP A 88 -13.35 1.36 -2.65
C ASP A 88 -11.95 2.00 -2.71
N VAL A 89 -11.61 2.70 -3.80
CA VAL A 89 -10.24 3.24 -4.03
C VAL A 89 -10.24 4.75 -4.25
N MET A 90 -11.21 5.30 -4.97
CA MET A 90 -11.24 6.73 -5.31
C MET A 90 -11.21 7.64 -4.06
N PRO A 91 -11.95 7.36 -2.97
CA PRO A 91 -11.85 8.18 -1.76
C PRO A 91 -10.48 8.08 -1.09
N SER A 92 -9.88 6.88 -1.05
CA SER A 92 -8.49 6.69 -0.61
C SER A 92 -7.51 7.50 -1.46
N PHE A 93 -7.64 7.47 -2.79
CA PHE A 93 -6.82 8.26 -3.71
C PHE A 93 -6.93 9.77 -3.44
N LEU A 94 -8.16 10.29 -3.30
CA LEU A 94 -8.39 11.71 -2.97
C LEU A 94 -7.78 12.08 -1.60
N THR A 95 -7.91 11.19 -0.62
CA THR A 95 -7.31 11.36 0.70
C THR A 95 -5.79 11.38 0.61
N LYS A 96 -5.21 10.54 -0.25
CA LYS A 96 -3.76 10.49 -0.49
C LYS A 96 -3.23 11.68 -1.27
N LEU A 97 -4.02 12.20 -2.20
CA LEU A 97 -3.69 13.38 -2.98
C LEU A 97 -3.72 14.66 -2.14
N MET A 98 -4.71 14.79 -1.25
CA MET A 98 -4.89 15.99 -0.44
C MET A 98 -4.18 15.91 0.93
N GLY A 99 -4.02 14.72 1.49
CA GLY A 99 -3.51 14.47 2.84
C GLY A 99 -2.16 15.12 3.14
N PRO A 100 -1.14 15.08 2.26
CA PRO A 100 0.16 15.67 2.58
C PRO A 100 0.11 17.18 2.90
N TYR A 101 -0.95 17.88 2.47
CA TYR A 101 -1.13 19.32 2.71
C TYR A 101 -1.71 19.67 4.09
N PHE A 102 -2.38 18.74 4.77
CA PHE A 102 -3.02 19.04 6.05
C PHE A 102 -2.80 17.98 7.12
N ILE A 103 -2.34 16.78 6.76
CA ILE A 103 -2.27 15.65 7.69
C ILE A 103 -1.32 15.96 8.85
N HIS A 104 -0.23 16.70 8.57
CA HIS A 104 0.74 17.17 9.56
C HIS A 104 0.15 18.07 10.66
N LEU A 105 -1.01 18.69 10.43
CA LEU A 105 -1.70 19.53 11.42
C LEU A 105 -2.42 18.71 12.50
N ILE A 106 -2.69 17.44 12.24
CA ILE A 106 -3.46 16.55 13.11
C ILE A 106 -2.49 15.60 13.80
N SER A 107 -2.60 15.41 15.12
CA SER A 107 -1.73 14.47 15.85
C SER A 107 -2.05 13.01 15.52
N TYR A 108 -1.04 12.14 15.60
CA TYR A 108 -1.20 10.70 15.31
C TYR A 108 -2.32 10.03 16.11
N ARG A 109 -2.50 10.40 17.39
CA ARG A 109 -3.57 9.86 18.23
C ARG A 109 -4.96 10.15 17.67
N VAL A 110 -5.19 11.39 17.24
CA VAL A 110 -6.47 11.83 16.68
C VAL A 110 -6.71 11.14 15.33
N ARG A 111 -5.70 11.10 14.45
CA ARG A 111 -5.79 10.42 13.14
C ARG A 111 -6.27 8.98 13.29
N ILE A 112 -5.63 8.21 14.18
CA ILE A 112 -5.92 6.78 14.34
C ILE A 112 -7.32 6.53 14.93
N ILE A 113 -7.76 7.34 15.89
CA ILE A 113 -9.13 7.28 16.43
C ILE A 113 -10.13 7.63 15.32
N SER A 114 -9.87 8.67 14.52
CA SER A 114 -10.71 9.04 13.38
C SER A 114 -10.82 7.91 12.35
N PHE A 115 -9.71 7.27 11.97
CA PHE A 115 -9.73 6.14 11.03
C PHE A 115 -10.49 4.94 11.59
N TYR A 116 -10.34 4.64 12.88
CA TYR A 116 -11.12 3.59 13.54
C TYR A 116 -12.63 3.87 13.43
N LEU A 117 -13.06 5.09 13.77
CA LEU A 117 -14.46 5.48 13.73
C LEU A 117 -15.01 5.47 12.30
N LEU A 118 -14.28 6.05 11.34
CA LEU A 118 -14.70 6.05 9.92
C LEU A 118 -14.81 4.63 9.37
N SER A 119 -13.82 3.76 9.58
CA SER A 119 -13.88 2.36 9.12
C SER A 119 -15.06 1.61 9.73
N THR A 120 -15.29 1.77 11.03
CA THR A 120 -16.40 1.11 11.74
C THR A 120 -17.75 1.63 11.23
N CYS A 121 -17.91 2.95 11.10
CA CYS A 121 -19.12 3.56 10.56
C CYS A 121 -19.37 3.13 9.10
N GLY A 122 -18.33 3.14 8.26
CA GLY A 122 -18.40 2.68 6.88
C GLY A 122 -18.92 1.26 6.78
N MET A 123 -18.33 0.32 7.53
CA MET A 123 -18.77 -1.08 7.53
C MET A 123 -20.20 -1.28 8.07
N ILE A 124 -20.62 -0.52 9.07
CA ILE A 124 -22.01 -0.53 9.55
C ILE A 124 -22.95 -0.06 8.43
N VAL A 125 -22.63 1.03 7.74
CA VAL A 125 -23.44 1.53 6.62
C VAL A 125 -23.53 0.49 5.50
N VAL A 126 -22.45 -0.23 5.18
CA VAL A 126 -22.49 -1.33 4.20
C VAL A 126 -23.42 -2.47 4.67
N ALA A 127 -23.32 -2.88 5.93
CA ALA A 127 -24.08 -4.01 6.46
C ALA A 127 -25.60 -3.73 6.56
N PHE A 128 -25.99 -2.48 6.81
CA PHE A 128 -27.39 -2.06 6.96
C PHE A 128 -27.95 -1.32 5.73
N GLY A 129 -27.16 -1.13 4.68
CA GLY A 129 -27.58 -0.42 3.48
C GLY A 129 -28.63 -1.19 2.68
N ASP A 130 -29.85 -0.65 2.61
CA ASP A 130 -30.96 -1.23 1.84
C ASP A 130 -30.83 -1.01 0.33
N SER A 131 -30.11 0.04 -0.09
CA SER A 131 -29.85 0.34 -1.50
C SER A 131 -28.39 0.16 -1.87
N ILE A 132 -28.14 -0.12 -3.16
CA ILE A 132 -26.78 -0.18 -3.72
C ILE A 132 -26.03 1.13 -3.44
N ALA A 133 -26.70 2.28 -3.54
CA ALA A 133 -26.11 3.59 -3.26
C ALA A 133 -25.61 3.72 -1.81
N TRP A 134 -26.39 3.27 -0.82
CA TRP A 134 -25.97 3.28 0.58
C TRP A 134 -24.79 2.34 0.84
N ARG A 135 -24.78 1.16 0.21
CA ARG A 135 -23.65 0.23 0.29
C ARG A 135 -22.37 0.84 -0.29
N LEU A 136 -22.44 1.44 -1.48
CA LEU A 136 -21.31 2.12 -2.11
C LEU A 136 -20.83 3.34 -1.29
N PHE A 137 -21.74 4.07 -0.65
CA PHE A 137 -21.39 5.17 0.25
C PHE A 137 -20.65 4.68 1.50
N GLY A 138 -21.09 3.57 2.11
CA GLY A 138 -20.39 2.96 3.24
C GLY A 138 -18.98 2.48 2.87
N ILE A 139 -18.84 1.87 1.68
CA ILE A 139 -17.53 1.48 1.11
C ILE A 139 -16.64 2.72 0.95
N ALA A 140 -17.19 3.83 0.43
CA ALA A 140 -16.42 5.05 0.25
C ALA A 140 -15.92 5.64 1.57
N ILE A 141 -16.71 5.61 2.64
CA ILE A 141 -16.28 6.05 3.98
C ILE A 141 -15.15 5.16 4.50
N ALA A 142 -15.26 3.84 4.37
CA ALA A 142 -14.20 2.92 4.79
C ALA A 142 -12.91 3.14 3.98
N SER A 143 -13.03 3.44 2.68
CA SER A 143 -11.91 3.77 1.80
C SER A 143 -11.16 5.04 2.24
N LEU A 144 -11.86 6.09 2.67
CA LEU A 144 -11.23 7.30 3.23
C LEU A 144 -10.34 6.96 4.44
N ALA A 145 -10.83 6.10 5.34
CA ALA A 145 -10.07 5.68 6.51
C ALA A 145 -8.84 4.86 6.13
N SER A 146 -8.98 3.92 5.19
CA SER A 146 -7.85 3.09 4.72
C SER A 146 -6.76 3.93 4.05
N GLY A 147 -7.15 4.92 3.22
CA GLY A 147 -6.19 5.81 2.55
C GLY A 147 -5.44 6.73 3.50
N GLY A 148 -6.15 7.34 4.45
CA GLY A 148 -5.53 8.16 5.51
C GLY A 148 -4.66 7.33 6.46
N GLY A 149 -5.11 6.12 6.77
CA GLY A 149 -4.38 5.16 7.60
C GLY A 149 -3.07 4.73 6.97
N GLU A 150 -3.07 4.30 5.70
CA GLU A 150 -1.85 3.93 4.98
C GLU A 150 -0.85 5.07 4.94
N MET A 151 -1.27 6.28 4.54
CA MET A 151 -0.39 7.45 4.56
C MET A 151 0.21 7.67 5.95
N THR A 152 -0.59 7.56 7.00
CA THR A 152 -0.16 7.79 8.38
C THR A 152 0.84 6.73 8.85
N PHE A 153 0.56 5.45 8.63
CA PHE A 153 1.40 4.35 9.09
C PHE A 153 2.69 4.24 8.28
N VAL A 154 2.64 4.42 6.95
CA VAL A 154 3.83 4.45 6.10
C VAL A 154 4.69 5.66 6.42
N SER A 155 4.11 6.82 6.72
CA SER A 155 4.91 7.97 7.18
C SER A 155 5.54 7.72 8.55
N MET A 156 4.80 7.03 9.45
CA MET A 156 5.28 6.73 10.80
C MET A 156 6.48 5.78 10.81
N THR A 157 6.68 4.93 9.79
CA THR A 157 7.89 4.08 9.69
C THR A 157 9.18 4.92 9.70
N HIS A 158 9.10 6.21 9.39
CA HIS A 158 10.21 7.14 9.51
C HIS A 158 10.83 7.18 10.93
N PHE A 159 9.99 7.11 11.97
CA PHE A 159 10.42 7.24 13.37
C PHE A 159 10.85 5.91 14.00
N TYR A 160 10.68 4.81 13.27
CA TYR A 160 10.99 3.46 13.74
C TYR A 160 12.05 2.83 12.83
N ASP A 161 12.63 1.73 13.30
CA ASP A 161 13.69 1.04 12.55
C ASP A 161 13.18 0.49 11.22
N HIS A 162 14.09 0.14 10.30
CA HIS A 162 13.81 -0.37 8.95
C HIS A 162 12.88 -1.60 8.94
N PHE A 163 12.81 -2.34 10.04
CA PHE A 163 11.85 -3.45 10.19
C PHE A 163 10.39 -2.99 10.23
N SER A 164 10.10 -1.76 10.65
CA SER A 164 8.72 -1.23 10.68
C SER A 164 8.09 -1.24 9.29
N LEU A 165 8.82 -0.79 8.27
CA LEU A 165 8.36 -0.82 6.88
C LEU A 165 8.20 -2.25 6.35
N ALA A 166 9.14 -3.14 6.68
CA ALA A 166 9.04 -4.54 6.26
C ALA A 166 7.84 -5.25 6.90
N MET A 167 7.56 -4.99 8.18
CA MET A 167 6.43 -5.57 8.90
C MET A 167 5.10 -4.97 8.44
N TRP A 168 5.04 -3.66 8.16
CA TRP A 168 3.91 -3.03 7.48
C TRP A 168 3.64 -3.71 6.13
N GLY A 169 4.66 -3.79 5.27
CA GLY A 169 4.57 -4.45 3.97
C GLY A 169 4.08 -5.90 4.09
N SER A 170 4.66 -6.69 4.99
CA SER A 170 4.21 -8.07 5.25
C SER A 170 2.74 -8.12 5.73
N GLY A 171 2.34 -7.24 6.64
CA GLY A 171 0.96 -7.15 7.14
C GLY A 171 -0.04 -6.84 6.03
N THR A 172 0.28 -5.88 5.16
CA THR A 172 -0.57 -5.54 4.00
C THR A 172 -0.74 -6.72 3.03
N GLY A 173 0.33 -7.50 2.77
CA GLY A 173 0.22 -8.73 1.98
C GLY A 173 -0.58 -9.83 2.69
N GLY A 174 -0.45 -9.91 4.02
CA GLY A 174 -1.24 -10.83 4.84
C GLY A 174 -2.73 -10.52 4.83
N ALA A 175 -3.12 -9.25 4.65
CA ALA A 175 -4.51 -8.82 4.60
C ALA A 175 -5.29 -9.47 3.46
N GLY A 176 -4.65 -9.69 2.31
CA GLY A 176 -5.22 -10.40 1.17
C GLY A 176 -5.65 -11.82 1.51
N ILE A 177 -4.76 -12.57 2.16
CA ILE A 177 -4.98 -13.96 2.55
C ILE A 177 -5.99 -14.02 3.71
N VAL A 178 -5.76 -13.24 4.77
CA VAL A 178 -6.58 -13.25 5.98
C VAL A 178 -8.00 -12.74 5.69
N GLY A 179 -8.15 -11.67 4.92
CA GLY A 179 -9.46 -11.10 4.59
C GLY A 179 -10.31 -12.06 3.75
N GLY A 180 -9.72 -12.66 2.71
CA GLY A 180 -10.41 -13.64 1.87
C GLY A 180 -10.77 -14.90 2.67
N ALA A 181 -9.83 -15.44 3.46
CA ALA A 181 -10.07 -16.60 4.30
C ALA A 181 -11.12 -16.33 5.39
N PHE A 182 -11.10 -15.15 5.99
CA PHE A 182 -12.07 -14.73 7.02
C PHE A 182 -13.48 -14.65 6.44
N TYR A 183 -13.66 -14.00 5.28
CA TYR A 183 -14.95 -13.93 4.60
C TYR A 183 -15.46 -15.32 4.22
N LEU A 184 -14.60 -16.16 3.64
CA LEU A 184 -14.96 -17.53 3.23
C LEU A 184 -15.35 -18.41 4.43
N ALA A 185 -14.58 -18.34 5.52
CA ALA A 185 -14.85 -19.12 6.72
C ALA A 185 -16.20 -18.76 7.34
N LEU A 186 -16.51 -17.46 7.45
CA LEU A 186 -17.77 -17.01 8.03
C LEU A 186 -18.97 -17.28 7.12
N SER A 187 -18.86 -16.95 5.83
CA SER A 187 -19.96 -17.10 4.87
C SER A 187 -20.23 -18.56 4.50
N THR A 188 -19.19 -19.35 4.20
CA THR A 188 -19.33 -20.67 3.58
C THR A 188 -19.15 -21.80 4.57
N TRP A 189 -18.15 -21.75 5.46
CA TRP A 189 -17.90 -22.85 6.41
C TRP A 189 -18.86 -22.80 7.59
N ILE A 190 -19.12 -21.61 8.13
CA ILE A 190 -20.03 -21.39 9.26
C ILE A 190 -21.46 -21.14 8.76
N GLY A 191 -21.64 -20.66 7.52
CA GLY A 191 -22.96 -20.42 6.94
C GLY A 191 -23.62 -19.12 7.41
N LEU A 192 -22.85 -18.14 7.88
CA LEU A 192 -23.38 -16.84 8.29
C LEU A 192 -23.86 -16.03 7.08
N SER A 193 -24.93 -15.26 7.28
CA SER A 193 -25.36 -14.29 6.28
C SER A 193 -24.26 -13.26 5.99
N VAL A 194 -24.22 -12.74 4.77
CA VAL A 194 -23.29 -11.68 4.35
C VAL A 194 -23.34 -10.48 5.29
N ARG A 195 -24.56 -10.09 5.70
CA ARG A 195 -24.78 -9.02 6.69
C ARG A 195 -24.12 -9.32 8.03
N SER A 196 -24.31 -10.52 8.57
CA SER A 196 -23.67 -10.94 9.84
C SER A 196 -22.15 -10.94 9.74
N THR A 197 -21.60 -11.41 8.62
CA THR A 197 -20.15 -11.42 8.36
C THR A 197 -19.58 -10.00 8.31
N LEU A 198 -20.27 -9.06 7.67
CA LEU A 198 -19.85 -7.65 7.62
C LEU A 198 -19.99 -6.96 8.98
N MET A 199 -21.02 -7.29 9.77
CA MET A 199 -21.15 -6.79 11.15
C MET A 199 -20.00 -7.27 12.03
N LEU A 200 -19.59 -8.55 11.94
CA LEU A 200 -18.42 -9.06 12.66
C LEU A 200 -17.13 -8.34 12.22
N SER A 201 -17.04 -8.01 10.93
CA SER A 201 -15.90 -7.27 10.38
C SER A 201 -15.76 -5.85 10.96
N CYS A 202 -16.85 -5.25 11.46
CA CYS A 202 -16.84 -3.92 12.10
C CYS A 202 -15.97 -3.85 13.36
N PHE A 203 -15.67 -4.99 14.00
CA PHE A 203 -14.82 -5.04 15.20
C PHE A 203 -13.32 -5.12 14.86
N LEU A 204 -12.95 -5.49 13.63
CA LEU A 204 -11.55 -5.62 13.22
C LEU A 204 -10.74 -4.31 13.41
N PRO A 205 -11.27 -3.11 13.12
CA PRO A 205 -10.58 -1.85 13.38
C PRO A 205 -10.17 -1.62 14.85
N ILE A 206 -10.79 -2.28 15.84
CA ILE A 206 -10.36 -2.17 17.25
C ILE A 206 -8.91 -2.62 17.42
N VAL A 207 -8.47 -3.61 16.64
CA VAL A 207 -7.09 -4.11 16.66
C VAL A 207 -6.10 -2.99 16.32
N MET A 208 -6.47 -2.03 15.46
CA MET A 208 -5.64 -0.86 15.16
C MET A 208 -5.44 0.03 16.39
N LEU A 209 -6.48 0.22 17.22
CA LEU A 209 -6.37 0.97 18.48
C LEU A 209 -5.48 0.23 19.48
N VAL A 210 -5.67 -1.07 19.62
CA VAL A 210 -4.85 -1.91 20.53
C VAL A 210 -3.38 -1.88 20.10
N ALA A 211 -3.11 -2.00 18.80
CA ALA A 211 -1.75 -1.94 18.25
C ALA A 211 -1.08 -0.58 18.55
N PHE A 212 -1.80 0.53 18.41
CA PHE A 212 -1.22 1.86 18.63
C PHE A 212 -1.11 2.26 20.11
N PHE A 213 -2.14 2.05 20.92
CA PHE A 213 -2.15 2.49 22.31
C PHE A 213 -1.54 1.47 23.28
N GLY A 214 -1.61 0.17 22.95
CA GLY A 214 -1.15 -0.91 23.82
C GLY A 214 0.21 -1.50 23.41
N ILE A 215 0.43 -1.73 22.12
CA ILE A 215 1.62 -2.47 21.64
C ILE A 215 2.77 -1.53 21.31
N LEU A 216 2.54 -0.53 20.46
CA LEU A 216 3.57 0.35 19.91
C LEU A 216 4.28 1.18 21.00
N PRO A 217 5.63 1.15 21.09
CA PRO A 217 6.39 2.07 21.92
C PRO A 217 6.26 3.50 21.38
N ARG A 218 5.62 4.40 22.13
CA ARG A 218 5.30 5.76 21.67
C ARG A 218 6.38 6.79 21.99
N ASP A 219 7.39 6.43 22.77
CA ASP A 219 8.49 7.33 23.18
C ASP A 219 9.36 7.78 22.00
N MET A 220 9.31 7.04 20.89
CA MET A 220 10.01 7.37 19.64
C MET A 220 9.28 8.40 18.77
N LEU A 221 7.99 8.64 19.05
CA LEU A 221 7.22 9.66 18.33
C LEU A 221 7.59 11.04 18.89
N PRO A 222 7.79 12.07 18.05
CA PRO A 222 8.17 13.39 18.54
C PRO A 222 7.11 13.94 19.50
N ALA A 223 7.50 14.17 20.76
CA ALA A 223 6.65 14.82 21.77
C ALA A 223 6.19 16.24 21.35
N GLY A 224 6.88 16.84 20.36
CA GLY A 224 6.64 18.18 19.84
C GLY A 224 5.49 18.34 18.84
N VAL A 225 5.10 17.28 18.10
CA VAL A 225 3.98 17.38 17.13
C VAL A 225 2.63 17.53 17.84
N GLU A 226 2.54 17.12 19.12
CA GLU A 226 1.35 17.33 19.95
C GLU A 226 1.12 18.81 20.37
N ARG A 227 2.14 19.68 20.29
CA ARG A 227 2.04 21.13 20.55
C ARG A 227 2.28 22.02 19.31
N GLU A 228 3.05 21.56 18.33
CA GLU A 228 3.42 22.36 17.15
C GLU A 228 2.45 22.26 15.96
N GLY A 229 1.45 21.37 16.00
CA GLY A 229 0.32 21.40 15.04
C GLY A 229 -0.46 22.73 15.04
N ALA A 230 -0.27 23.58 16.06
CA ALA A 230 -0.79 24.94 16.12
C ALA A 230 0.13 26.01 15.48
N LYS A 231 1.35 25.66 15.05
CA LYS A 231 2.30 26.55 14.36
C LYS A 231 2.92 25.82 13.17
N GLY A 232 2.16 25.74 12.07
CA GLY A 232 2.57 25.09 10.82
C GLY A 232 3.86 25.64 10.21
N THR A 233 5.00 25.14 10.66
CA THR A 233 6.31 25.46 10.10
C THR A 233 7.14 24.18 10.10
N TYR A 234 7.21 23.50 8.95
CA TYR A 234 8.44 22.79 8.62
C TYR A 234 9.54 23.84 8.67
N ALA A 235 10.52 23.68 9.56
CA ALA A 235 11.63 24.62 9.72
C ALA A 235 12.26 24.87 8.35
N SER A 236 12.09 26.08 7.81
CA SER A 236 12.85 26.55 6.67
C SER A 236 14.27 26.78 7.13
N VAL A 237 15.21 25.93 6.71
CA VAL A 237 16.64 26.23 6.84
C VAL A 237 16.96 27.45 5.95
N PRO A 238 17.74 28.44 6.42
CA PRO A 238 18.18 29.55 5.60
C PRO A 238 19.12 29.02 4.52
N GLY A 239 18.75 29.18 3.25
CA GLY A 239 19.70 28.99 2.16
C GLY A 239 20.65 30.18 2.11
N GLU A 240 21.94 29.89 2.12
CA GLU A 240 23.01 30.86 1.86
C GLU A 240 22.87 31.48 0.46
N GLU A 241 23.16 32.78 0.43
CA GLU A 241 23.55 33.63 -0.72
C GLU A 241 22.49 34.10 -1.73
N GLU A 242 22.17 35.40 -1.64
CA GLU A 242 22.37 36.30 -2.79
C GLU A 242 22.65 37.73 -2.28
N GLN A 243 23.92 38.14 -2.39
CA GLN A 243 24.37 39.53 -2.30
C GLN A 243 23.81 40.31 -3.48
N GLY A 244 23.29 41.53 -3.25
CA GLY A 244 23.01 42.43 -4.37
C GLY A 244 22.13 43.64 -4.07
N LEU A 245 22.81 44.79 -4.01
CA LEU A 245 22.36 46.15 -4.34
C LEU A 245 21.82 47.07 -3.22
N MET A 246 22.44 48.26 -3.26
CA MET A 246 22.48 49.39 -2.35
C MET A 246 21.41 50.42 -2.66
N GLU A 247 21.04 51.24 -1.66
CA GLU A 247 20.86 52.72 -1.70
C GLU A 247 20.38 53.16 -0.29
N GLY A 248 21.18 53.92 0.49
CA GLY A 248 21.11 55.40 0.65
C GLY A 248 19.92 55.78 1.56
N ASP A 249 20.01 56.44 2.72
CA ASP A 249 20.90 57.46 3.26
C ASP A 249 20.68 57.64 4.80
N ASP A 250 21.67 58.26 5.44
CA ASP A 250 21.66 59.12 6.65
C ASP A 250 21.51 58.55 8.10
N ASP A 251 22.62 58.65 8.83
CA ASP A 251 22.80 58.69 10.30
C ASP A 251 22.46 60.12 10.86
N PRO A 252 22.27 60.41 12.18
CA PRO A 252 23.14 59.97 13.27
C PRO A 252 22.47 59.57 14.61
N MET A 253 23.01 58.50 15.21
CA MET A 253 23.50 58.41 16.60
C MET A 253 22.81 59.24 17.73
N VAL A 254 22.06 58.56 18.62
CA VAL A 254 21.90 58.97 20.04
C VAL A 254 21.96 57.75 20.96
N ASN A 255 22.97 57.73 21.84
CA ASN A 255 23.09 56.85 23.00
C ASN A 255 22.10 57.25 24.09
N SER A 256 21.33 56.31 24.64
CA SER A 256 21.03 56.30 26.08
C SER A 256 20.54 54.93 26.56
N MET A 257 21.08 54.55 27.71
CA MET A 257 21.03 53.26 28.36
C MET A 257 19.80 53.15 29.29
N HIS A 258 19.24 51.93 29.38
CA HIS A 258 18.32 51.40 30.40
C HIS A 258 16.93 52.02 30.60
N SER A 259 15.89 51.24 30.26
CA SER A 259 14.81 50.90 31.21
C SER A 259 14.02 49.68 30.71
N ASN A 260 13.72 48.75 31.62
CA ASN A 260 12.80 47.64 31.43
C ASN A 260 11.48 48.12 30.81
N GLY A 261 11.14 47.58 29.64
CA GLY A 261 9.87 47.81 28.97
C GLY A 261 9.51 46.60 28.14
N SER A 262 8.48 45.88 28.59
CA SER A 262 7.70 44.99 27.75
C SER A 262 7.15 45.78 26.55
N VAL A 263 7.81 45.68 25.41
CA VAL A 263 7.26 46.14 24.14
C VAL A 263 7.32 44.97 23.18
N PHE A 264 6.15 44.35 23.00
CA PHE A 264 5.84 43.51 21.86
C PHE A 264 6.25 44.25 20.58
N THR A 265 7.38 43.89 19.99
CA THR A 265 7.65 44.21 18.58
C THR A 265 6.84 43.25 17.71
N ALA A 266 5.55 43.58 17.59
CA ALA A 266 4.68 43.11 16.52
C ALA A 266 5.15 43.76 15.20
N GLY A 267 6.32 43.33 14.72
CA GLY A 267 6.96 43.84 13.50
C GLY A 267 7.03 42.76 12.44
N SER A 268 6.17 42.88 11.42
CA SER A 268 6.24 42.18 10.12
C SER A 268 5.87 40.69 10.08
N MET A 269 4.62 40.36 10.39
CA MET A 269 3.99 39.08 10.01
C MET A 269 2.97 39.22 8.87
N LYS A 270 3.20 40.16 7.93
CA LYS A 270 2.32 40.45 6.78
C LYS A 270 2.76 39.78 5.47
N GLY A 271 3.41 38.61 5.52
CA GLY A 271 3.24 37.66 4.43
C GLY A 271 1.82 37.11 4.51
N SER A 272 0.96 37.36 3.52
CA SER A 272 -0.40 36.77 3.48
C SER A 272 -0.32 35.27 3.79
N ALA A 273 -1.17 34.75 4.67
CA ALA A 273 -1.21 33.32 5.00
C ALA A 273 -1.29 32.44 3.74
N ILE A 274 -1.93 32.97 2.69
CA ILE A 274 -2.02 32.41 1.34
C ILE A 274 -0.64 32.35 0.68
N GLY A 275 0.19 33.38 0.81
CA GLY A 275 1.56 33.39 0.27
C GLY A 275 2.49 32.40 0.98
N ARG A 276 2.31 32.17 2.29
CA ARG A 276 3.02 31.09 3.01
C ARG A 276 2.54 29.71 2.57
N ALA A 277 1.23 29.51 2.44
CA ALA A 277 0.65 28.26 1.93
C ALA A 277 1.10 27.97 0.49
N TRP A 278 1.14 28.98 -0.39
CA TRP A 278 1.65 28.83 -1.76
C TRP A 278 3.14 28.45 -1.75
N ARG A 279 3.98 29.13 -0.96
CA ARG A 279 5.41 28.76 -0.87
C ARG A 279 5.60 27.33 -0.35
N SER A 280 4.83 26.91 0.66
CA SER A 280 4.83 25.53 1.15
C SER A 280 4.38 24.53 0.08
N LEU A 281 3.28 24.83 -0.64
CA LEU A 281 2.80 24.03 -1.76
C LEU A 281 3.85 23.91 -2.88
N ARG A 282 4.50 25.00 -3.25
CA ARG A 282 5.56 25.02 -4.28
C ARG A 282 6.78 24.20 -3.87
N ASN A 283 7.18 24.27 -2.60
CA ASN A 283 8.29 23.49 -2.07
C ASN A 283 7.94 21.99 -2.02
N ASN A 284 6.72 21.64 -1.60
CA ASN A 284 6.21 20.28 -1.62
C ASN A 284 6.12 19.71 -3.05
N LEU A 285 5.67 20.51 -4.02
CA LEU A 285 5.65 20.12 -5.43
C LEU A 285 7.06 19.91 -6.01
N ARG A 286 8.05 20.71 -5.60
CA ARG A 286 9.45 20.51 -5.98
C ARG A 286 10.02 19.20 -5.41
N ARG A 287 9.71 18.87 -4.15
CA ARG A 287 10.08 17.59 -3.52
C ARG A 287 9.46 16.41 -4.26
N ILE A 288 8.17 16.48 -4.57
CA ILE A 288 7.46 15.46 -5.36
C ILE A 288 8.13 15.26 -6.72
N LYS A 289 8.51 16.33 -7.42
CA LYS A 289 9.14 16.25 -8.74
C LYS A 289 10.38 15.34 -8.76
N GLY A 290 11.19 15.36 -7.70
CA GLY A 290 12.37 14.48 -7.57
C GLY A 290 12.02 13.00 -7.36
N LEU A 291 10.83 12.72 -6.82
CA LEU A 291 10.33 11.37 -6.55
C LEU A 291 9.55 10.78 -7.74
N VAL A 292 9.02 11.64 -8.63
CA VAL A 292 8.10 11.22 -9.72
C VAL A 292 8.72 10.13 -10.57
N ILE A 293 9.89 10.41 -11.15
CA ILE A 293 10.54 9.50 -12.09
C ILE A 293 11.04 8.23 -11.40
N PRO A 294 11.88 8.29 -10.34
CA PRO A 294 12.47 7.08 -9.78
C PRO A 294 11.48 6.16 -9.06
N TYR A 295 10.40 6.70 -8.46
CA TYR A 295 9.56 5.96 -7.51
C TYR A 295 8.08 5.92 -7.91
N ILE A 296 7.47 7.07 -8.19
CA ILE A 296 6.02 7.17 -8.43
C ILE A 296 5.62 6.52 -9.76
N ILE A 297 6.33 6.80 -10.86
CA ILE A 297 6.03 6.23 -12.18
C ILE A 297 6.11 4.70 -12.19
N PRO A 298 7.20 4.05 -11.73
CA PRO A 298 7.27 2.59 -11.74
C PRO A 298 6.19 1.97 -10.83
N LEU A 299 5.96 2.52 -9.65
CA LEU A 299 4.91 2.04 -8.74
C LEU A 299 3.52 2.19 -9.37
N LEU A 300 3.21 3.34 -9.98
CA LEU A 300 1.96 3.57 -10.71
C LEU A 300 1.77 2.54 -11.84
N LEU A 301 2.81 2.30 -12.66
CA LEU A 301 2.74 1.38 -13.80
C LEU A 301 2.46 -0.07 -13.37
N VAL A 302 3.09 -0.52 -12.28
CA VAL A 302 2.83 -1.84 -11.69
C VAL A 302 1.38 -1.95 -11.25
N TYR A 303 0.89 -0.98 -10.48
CA TYR A 303 -0.47 -0.99 -9.96
C TYR A 303 -1.53 -0.91 -11.07
N ILE A 304 -1.29 -0.13 -12.13
CA ILE A 304 -2.17 -0.13 -13.31
C ILE A 304 -2.22 -1.54 -13.93
N SER A 305 -1.05 -2.15 -14.13
CA SER A 305 -0.93 -3.41 -14.84
C SER A 305 -1.52 -4.58 -14.03
N GLU A 306 -1.14 -4.70 -12.75
CA GLU A 306 -1.59 -5.78 -11.86
C GLU A 306 -3.11 -5.71 -11.60
N TYR A 307 -3.68 -4.54 -11.34
CA TYR A 307 -5.11 -4.44 -11.09
C TYR A 307 -5.93 -4.60 -12.37
N THR A 308 -5.38 -4.21 -13.53
CA THR A 308 -6.03 -4.50 -14.82
C THR A 308 -6.04 -6.00 -15.12
N ILE A 309 -4.96 -6.72 -14.77
CA ILE A 309 -4.94 -8.19 -14.85
C ILE A 309 -6.01 -8.76 -13.93
N ASN A 310 -5.97 -8.41 -12.64
CA ASN A 310 -6.84 -9.00 -11.63
C ASN A 310 -8.33 -8.72 -11.90
N GLN A 311 -8.68 -7.52 -12.34
CA GLN A 311 -10.09 -7.09 -12.42
C GLN A 311 -10.64 -7.11 -13.85
N GLY A 312 -9.79 -6.85 -14.85
CA GLY A 312 -10.21 -6.79 -16.25
C GLY A 312 -10.01 -8.10 -17.01
N VAL A 313 -8.88 -8.79 -16.79
CA VAL A 313 -8.49 -9.96 -17.60
C VAL A 313 -8.83 -11.27 -16.90
N ALA A 314 -8.49 -11.42 -15.62
CA ALA A 314 -8.62 -12.66 -14.86
C ALA A 314 -10.04 -13.26 -14.84
N PRO A 315 -11.15 -12.48 -14.77
CA PRO A 315 -12.50 -13.04 -14.89
C PRO A 315 -12.78 -13.77 -16.22
N THR A 316 -12.00 -13.48 -17.26
CA THR A 316 -12.13 -14.07 -18.61
C THR A 316 -11.12 -15.19 -18.90
N LEU A 317 -10.21 -15.49 -17.95
CA LEU A 317 -9.22 -16.56 -18.07
C LEU A 317 -9.81 -17.91 -17.62
N LEU A 318 -10.79 -18.40 -18.38
CA LEU A 318 -11.55 -19.61 -18.04
C LEU A 318 -11.30 -20.73 -19.06
N TYR A 319 -11.21 -21.96 -18.54
CA TYR A 319 -11.03 -23.22 -19.29
C TYR A 319 -12.25 -24.12 -19.11
N PRO A 320 -12.44 -25.16 -19.93
CA PRO A 320 -13.44 -26.20 -19.66
C PRO A 320 -13.34 -26.75 -18.22
N LEU A 321 -14.48 -26.99 -17.54
CA LEU A 321 -14.50 -27.44 -16.13
C LEU A 321 -13.71 -28.74 -15.90
N ASN A 322 -13.65 -29.64 -16.89
CA ASN A 322 -12.87 -30.88 -16.84
C ASN A 322 -11.35 -30.65 -16.80
N GLU A 323 -10.87 -29.47 -17.21
CA GLU A 323 -9.46 -29.09 -17.22
C GLU A 323 -9.09 -28.22 -16.02
N MET A 324 -10.07 -27.77 -15.24
CA MET A 324 -9.88 -26.93 -14.06
C MET A 324 -10.09 -27.72 -12.77
N PRO A 325 -9.38 -27.37 -11.68
CA PRO A 325 -9.60 -27.98 -10.37
C PRO A 325 -10.86 -27.43 -9.66
N PHE A 326 -11.92 -27.10 -10.40
CA PHE A 326 -13.11 -26.40 -9.89
C PHE A 326 -14.40 -27.12 -10.28
N ARG A 327 -15.42 -26.99 -9.42
CA ARG A 327 -16.77 -27.51 -9.72
C ARG A 327 -17.63 -26.48 -10.46
N ASN A 328 -17.41 -25.19 -10.20
CA ASN A 328 -18.14 -24.09 -10.83
C ASN A 328 -17.16 -23.05 -11.39
N TYR A 329 -17.56 -22.34 -12.44
CA TYR A 329 -16.74 -21.25 -13.01
C TYR A 329 -16.52 -20.08 -12.03
N ARG A 330 -17.48 -19.83 -11.13
CA ARG A 330 -17.36 -18.80 -10.08
C ARG A 330 -16.17 -18.99 -9.14
N ASP A 331 -15.67 -20.22 -9.00
CA ASP A 331 -14.59 -20.57 -8.08
C ASP A 331 -13.20 -20.19 -8.63
N ALA A 332 -13.10 -19.92 -9.94
CA ALA A 332 -11.83 -19.58 -10.59
C ALA A 332 -11.29 -18.22 -10.13
N TYR A 333 -12.13 -17.18 -10.14
CA TYR A 333 -11.73 -15.81 -9.79
C TYR A 333 -11.23 -15.67 -8.33
N PRO A 334 -11.93 -16.21 -7.31
CA PRO A 334 -11.41 -16.24 -5.94
C PRO A 334 -10.09 -17.01 -5.81
N THR A 335 -9.92 -18.08 -6.59
CA THR A 335 -8.67 -18.85 -6.58
C THR A 335 -7.51 -18.07 -7.18
N TYR A 336 -7.73 -17.37 -8.30
CA TYR A 336 -6.75 -16.47 -8.90
C TYR A 336 -6.32 -15.38 -7.93
N ASN A 337 -7.29 -14.72 -7.28
CA ASN A 337 -7.01 -13.73 -6.25
C ASN A 337 -6.20 -14.33 -5.08
N THR A 338 -6.53 -15.55 -4.64
CA THR A 338 -5.76 -16.22 -3.57
C THR A 338 -4.31 -16.47 -3.97
N ILE A 339 -4.08 -17.00 -5.17
CA ILE A 339 -2.73 -17.28 -5.69
C ILE A 339 -1.92 -15.98 -5.81
N TYR A 340 -2.54 -14.93 -6.35
CA TYR A 340 -1.98 -13.58 -6.43
C TYR A 340 -1.57 -13.07 -5.03
N GLN A 341 -2.48 -13.12 -4.06
CA GLN A 341 -2.23 -12.63 -2.70
C GLN A 341 -1.12 -13.42 -1.98
N VAL A 342 -0.97 -14.72 -2.25
CA VAL A 342 0.17 -15.49 -1.74
C VAL A 342 1.49 -14.97 -2.31
N GLY A 343 1.54 -14.67 -3.62
CA GLY A 343 2.70 -14.03 -4.25
C GLY A 343 3.03 -12.66 -3.66
N VAL A 344 2.01 -11.82 -3.44
CA VAL A 344 2.15 -10.50 -2.79
C VAL A 344 2.67 -10.64 -1.36
N PHE A 345 2.13 -11.57 -0.59
CA PHE A 345 2.56 -11.79 0.79
C PHE A 345 4.03 -12.23 0.87
N ILE A 346 4.45 -13.16 0.02
CA ILE A 346 5.83 -13.64 -0.04
C ILE A 346 6.77 -12.49 -0.42
N SER A 347 6.45 -11.74 -1.47
CA SER A 347 7.30 -10.65 -1.95
C SER A 347 7.40 -9.50 -0.96
N ARG A 348 6.29 -9.06 -0.33
CA ARG A 348 6.32 -8.01 0.69
C ARG A 348 7.06 -8.42 1.97
N SER A 349 6.97 -9.70 2.33
CA SER A 349 7.71 -10.28 3.47
C SER A 349 9.20 -10.49 3.19
N SER A 350 9.62 -10.40 1.92
CA SER A 350 11.01 -10.66 1.52
C SER A 350 11.95 -9.46 1.72
N THR A 351 11.42 -8.26 1.96
CA THR A 351 12.19 -6.99 2.04
C THR A 351 13.39 -7.02 2.99
N PRO A 352 13.32 -7.62 4.20
CA PRO A 352 14.49 -7.74 5.08
C PRO A 352 15.65 -8.56 4.48
N PHE A 353 15.35 -9.42 3.49
CA PHE A 353 16.30 -10.37 2.91
C PHE A 353 16.72 -10.01 1.49
N ILE A 354 15.80 -9.45 0.70
CA ILE A 354 15.98 -9.15 -0.71
C ILE A 354 15.60 -7.70 -0.95
N ARG A 355 16.61 -6.88 -1.26
CA ARG A 355 16.46 -5.48 -1.68
C ARG A 355 16.68 -5.34 -3.18
N VAL A 356 15.70 -4.76 -3.87
CA VAL A 356 15.74 -4.46 -5.30
C VAL A 356 15.74 -2.96 -5.49
N ARG A 357 16.87 -2.41 -5.95
CA ARG A 357 17.04 -0.96 -6.15
C ARG A 357 16.49 -0.44 -7.47
N TYR A 358 16.41 -1.31 -8.48
CA TYR A 358 15.93 -0.95 -9.81
C TYR A 358 14.45 -1.32 -9.95
N LEU A 359 13.57 -0.31 -9.87
CA LEU A 359 12.11 -0.50 -9.86
C LEU A 359 11.51 -0.62 -11.26
N TYR A 360 12.17 -0.11 -12.29
CA TYR A 360 11.67 -0.16 -13.68
C TYR A 360 11.62 -1.58 -14.28
N PRO A 361 12.65 -2.44 -14.15
CA PRO A 361 12.60 -3.79 -14.70
C PRO A 361 11.38 -4.63 -14.24
N PRO A 362 11.06 -4.74 -12.94
CA PRO A 362 9.86 -5.46 -12.52
C PRO A 362 8.57 -4.77 -13.00
N SER A 363 8.56 -3.44 -13.13
CA SER A 363 7.41 -2.69 -13.66
C SER A 363 7.13 -2.97 -15.14
N ILE A 364 8.19 -3.04 -15.96
CA ILE A 364 8.09 -3.39 -17.37
C ILE A 364 7.64 -4.85 -17.53
N LEU A 365 8.17 -5.74 -16.68
CA LEU A 365 7.78 -7.15 -16.71
C LEU A 365 6.31 -7.33 -16.31
N GLN A 366 5.82 -6.52 -15.38
CA GLN A 366 4.41 -6.51 -15.00
C GLN A 366 3.50 -6.07 -16.16
N PHE A 367 3.90 -5.05 -16.92
CA PHE A 367 3.19 -4.65 -18.13
C PHE A 367 3.24 -5.74 -19.23
N ALA A 368 4.37 -6.44 -19.35
CA ALA A 368 4.50 -7.59 -20.23
C ALA A 368 3.55 -8.74 -19.84
N ASN A 369 3.37 -9.00 -18.54
CA ASN A 369 2.39 -9.97 -18.04
C ASN A 369 0.96 -9.58 -18.43
N LEU A 370 0.59 -8.30 -18.31
CA LEU A 370 -0.73 -7.81 -18.74
C LEU A 370 -0.94 -8.06 -20.23
N THR A 371 0.07 -7.74 -21.05
CA THR A 371 0.01 -7.96 -22.50
C THR A 371 -0.12 -9.45 -22.82
N LEU A 372 0.66 -10.31 -22.16
CA LEU A 372 0.65 -11.76 -22.34
C LEU A 372 -0.71 -12.37 -21.97
N LEU A 373 -1.26 -12.02 -20.80
CA LEU A 373 -2.53 -12.55 -20.32
C LEU A 373 -3.71 -12.04 -21.14
N THR A 374 -3.67 -10.77 -21.60
CA THR A 374 -4.68 -10.22 -22.51
C THR A 374 -4.63 -10.91 -23.87
N ALA A 375 -3.44 -11.10 -24.44
CA ALA A 375 -3.24 -11.87 -25.67
C ALA A 375 -3.75 -13.30 -25.52
N HIS A 376 -3.49 -13.94 -24.38
CA HIS A 376 -3.99 -15.27 -24.07
C HIS A 376 -5.53 -15.28 -23.96
N ALA A 377 -6.13 -14.28 -23.31
CA ALA A 377 -7.58 -14.14 -23.21
C ALA A 377 -8.25 -14.02 -24.60
N ILE A 378 -7.55 -13.51 -25.62
CA ILE A 378 -8.03 -13.36 -27.00
C ILE A 378 -7.80 -14.67 -27.80
N TRP A 379 -6.56 -15.17 -27.85
CA TRP A 379 -6.15 -16.25 -28.74
C TRP A 379 -6.13 -17.65 -28.13
N ASN A 380 -6.24 -17.77 -26.80
CA ASN A 380 -6.27 -19.04 -26.06
C ASN A 380 -5.06 -19.97 -26.34
N PHE A 381 -3.84 -19.41 -26.46
CA PHE A 381 -2.65 -20.19 -26.83
C PHE A 381 -1.98 -20.97 -25.68
N ILE A 382 -2.33 -20.69 -24.42
CA ILE A 382 -1.78 -21.41 -23.25
C ILE A 382 -2.71 -22.61 -22.98
N PRO A 383 -2.24 -23.85 -23.14
CA PRO A 383 -3.12 -25.01 -23.14
C PRO A 383 -3.56 -25.48 -21.75
N ASN A 384 -2.91 -25.02 -20.67
CA ASN A 384 -3.14 -25.54 -19.33
C ASN A 384 -3.24 -24.42 -18.29
N VAL A 385 -4.30 -24.48 -17.47
CA VAL A 385 -4.61 -23.53 -16.40
C VAL A 385 -3.51 -23.44 -15.34
N TRP A 386 -2.73 -24.49 -15.10
CA TRP A 386 -1.62 -24.46 -14.14
C TRP A 386 -0.52 -23.46 -14.52
N PHE A 387 -0.31 -23.21 -15.81
CA PHE A 387 0.59 -22.14 -16.25
C PHE A 387 0.02 -20.76 -15.96
N ILE A 388 -1.31 -20.59 -16.06
CA ILE A 388 -1.97 -19.36 -15.66
C ILE A 388 -1.81 -19.12 -14.15
N PHE A 389 -1.97 -20.17 -13.32
CA PHE A 389 -1.73 -20.07 -11.88
C PHE A 389 -0.28 -19.62 -11.59
N LEU A 390 0.70 -20.15 -12.32
CA LEU A 390 2.10 -19.76 -12.16
C LEU A 390 2.34 -18.29 -12.57
N ILE A 391 1.72 -17.83 -13.66
CA ILE A 391 1.84 -16.44 -14.12
C ILE A 391 1.16 -15.48 -13.12
N ILE A 392 0.00 -15.83 -12.57
CA ILE A 392 -0.69 -15.03 -11.54
C ILE A 392 0.11 -14.99 -10.23
N PHE A 393 0.72 -16.11 -9.85
CA PHE A 393 1.63 -16.14 -8.70
C PHE A 393 2.85 -15.22 -8.93
N TRP A 394 3.44 -15.28 -10.13
CA TRP A 394 4.54 -14.42 -10.54
C TRP A 394 4.17 -12.94 -10.56
N GLU A 395 2.99 -12.62 -11.07
CA GLU A 395 2.40 -11.29 -11.03
C GLU A 395 2.32 -10.76 -9.59
N GLY A 396 1.79 -11.54 -8.65
CA GLY A 396 1.75 -11.16 -7.24
C GLY A 396 3.13 -10.90 -6.64
N ILE A 397 4.16 -11.67 -7.05
CA ILE A 397 5.54 -11.43 -6.61
C ILE A 397 6.05 -10.07 -7.10
N LEU A 398 5.85 -9.74 -8.37
CA LEU A 398 6.32 -8.48 -8.94
C LEU A 398 5.63 -7.27 -8.29
N GLY A 399 4.31 -7.34 -8.14
CA GLY A 399 3.50 -6.30 -7.51
C GLY A 399 3.97 -5.97 -6.10
N GLY A 400 4.03 -7.00 -5.25
CA GLY A 400 4.49 -6.82 -3.87
C GLY A 400 5.94 -6.36 -3.79
N LEU A 401 6.84 -6.89 -4.63
CA LEU A 401 8.26 -6.51 -4.63
C LEU A 401 8.46 -5.03 -4.94
N VAL A 402 7.79 -4.50 -5.97
CA VAL A 402 7.93 -3.08 -6.32
C VAL A 402 7.37 -2.18 -5.23
N TYR A 403 6.22 -2.53 -4.64
CA TYR A 403 5.63 -1.76 -3.54
C TYR A 403 6.61 -1.56 -2.38
N VAL A 404 7.06 -2.63 -1.73
CA VAL A 404 7.94 -2.51 -0.55
C VAL A 404 9.30 -1.91 -0.88
N ASN A 405 9.89 -2.26 -2.03
CA ASN A 405 11.20 -1.71 -2.40
C ASN A 405 11.13 -0.23 -2.76
N THR A 406 9.99 0.27 -3.27
CA THR A 406 9.80 1.72 -3.51
C THR A 406 9.93 2.51 -2.21
N PHE A 407 9.19 2.13 -1.16
CA PHE A 407 9.28 2.80 0.14
C PHE A 407 10.63 2.59 0.82
N ALA A 408 11.26 1.42 0.60
CA ALA A 408 12.54 1.12 1.18
C ALA A 408 13.66 1.96 0.52
N GLU A 409 13.63 2.16 -0.79
CA GLU A 409 14.55 3.07 -1.49
C GLU A 409 14.31 4.54 -1.12
N ILE A 410 13.06 4.95 -0.90
CA ILE A 410 12.77 6.29 -0.37
C ILE A 410 13.38 6.45 1.03
N THR A 411 13.27 5.42 1.87
CA THR A 411 13.84 5.44 3.22
C THR A 411 15.36 5.57 3.21
N ASP A 412 16.03 4.95 2.24
CA ASP A 412 17.50 4.95 2.18
C ASP A 412 18.07 6.20 1.49
N ASN A 413 17.41 6.71 0.44
CA ASN A 413 17.99 7.76 -0.42
C ASN A 413 17.44 9.17 -0.15
N VAL A 414 16.25 9.31 0.47
CA VAL A 414 15.67 10.62 0.75
C VAL A 414 16.21 11.17 2.08
N PRO A 415 16.62 12.46 2.12
CA PRO A 415 17.03 13.13 3.35
C PRO A 415 16.02 12.96 4.48
N HIS A 416 16.51 12.84 5.71
CA HIS A 416 15.69 12.55 6.89
C HIS A 416 14.53 13.55 7.06
N GLU A 417 14.77 14.83 6.80
CA GLU A 417 13.78 15.92 6.93
C GLU A 417 12.60 15.80 5.97
N ASP A 418 12.84 15.24 4.78
CA ASP A 418 11.85 15.13 3.71
C ASP A 418 11.22 13.72 3.64
N ARG A 419 11.74 12.77 4.43
CA ARG A 419 11.39 11.35 4.33
C ARG A 419 9.94 11.07 4.73
N GLU A 420 9.47 11.60 5.85
CA GLU A 420 8.08 11.42 6.31
C GLU A 420 7.08 11.85 5.23
N PHE A 421 7.27 13.06 4.69
CA PHE A 421 6.44 13.59 3.60
C PHE A 421 6.57 12.74 2.33
N SER A 422 7.78 12.35 1.93
CA SER A 422 8.02 11.60 0.70
C SER A 422 7.40 10.19 0.74
N LEU A 423 7.48 9.53 1.89
CA LEU A 423 6.84 8.24 2.15
C LEU A 423 5.31 8.38 2.03
N GLY A 424 4.71 9.34 2.73
CA GLY A 424 3.27 9.59 2.66
C GLY A 424 2.79 9.99 1.25
N ALA A 425 3.49 10.92 0.60
CA ALA A 425 3.12 11.40 -0.74
C ALA A 425 3.23 10.33 -1.81
N THR A 426 4.21 9.41 -1.71
CA THR A 426 4.38 8.34 -2.70
C THR A 426 3.23 7.34 -2.68
N THR A 427 2.54 7.16 -1.54
CA THR A 427 1.34 6.30 -1.50
C THR A 427 0.25 6.74 -2.49
N VAL A 428 0.21 8.00 -2.95
CA VAL A 428 -0.77 8.44 -3.96
C VAL A 428 -0.67 7.63 -5.26
N SER A 429 0.52 7.11 -5.59
CA SER A 429 0.74 6.40 -6.86
C SER A 429 0.10 5.04 -6.88
N ASP A 430 0.02 4.32 -5.75
CA ASP A 430 -0.66 3.03 -5.70
C ASP A 430 -2.17 3.20 -6.00
N SER A 431 -2.82 4.13 -5.32
CA SER A 431 -4.27 4.32 -5.39
C SER A 431 -4.66 4.98 -6.70
N GLY A 432 -3.82 5.88 -7.21
CA GLY A 432 -3.96 6.42 -8.56
C GLY A 432 -3.89 5.32 -9.62
N GLY A 433 -2.97 4.36 -9.46
CA GLY A 433 -2.83 3.23 -10.38
C GLY A 433 -4.04 2.31 -10.36
N ILE A 434 -4.55 1.99 -9.17
CA ILE A 434 -5.76 1.18 -9.00
C ILE A 434 -6.99 1.91 -9.58
N CYS A 435 -7.14 3.22 -9.36
CA CYS A 435 -8.23 4.00 -9.95
C CYS A 435 -8.22 3.93 -11.48
N ILE A 436 -7.06 4.13 -12.10
CA ILE A 436 -6.90 4.02 -13.56
C ILE A 436 -7.24 2.60 -14.02
N ALA A 437 -6.73 1.58 -13.34
CA ALA A 437 -7.03 0.18 -13.63
C ALA A 437 -8.51 -0.15 -13.49
N ALA A 438 -9.24 0.45 -12.54
CA ALA A 438 -10.68 0.26 -12.37
C ALA A 438 -11.44 0.74 -13.61
N PHE A 439 -11.12 1.93 -14.13
CA PHE A 439 -11.72 2.45 -15.36
C PHE A 439 -11.39 1.58 -16.58
N ILE A 440 -10.14 1.14 -16.72
CA ILE A 440 -9.72 0.26 -17.81
C ILE A 440 -10.47 -1.08 -17.73
N SER A 441 -10.55 -1.67 -16.54
CA SER A 441 -11.15 -2.98 -16.30
C SER A 441 -12.65 -3.02 -16.63
N MET A 442 -13.39 -1.95 -16.33
CA MET A 442 -14.82 -1.86 -16.70
C MET A 442 -15.06 -2.05 -18.21
N ALA A 443 -14.19 -1.48 -19.05
CA ALA A 443 -14.27 -1.64 -20.50
C ALA A 443 -13.63 -2.94 -20.98
N LEU A 444 -12.49 -3.32 -20.41
CA LEU A 444 -11.71 -4.47 -20.85
C LEU A 444 -12.41 -5.80 -20.56
N GLU A 445 -12.99 -5.98 -19.37
CA GLU A 445 -13.71 -7.20 -18.97
C GLU A 445 -14.91 -7.46 -19.91
N THR A 446 -15.73 -6.43 -20.12
CA THR A 446 -16.93 -6.51 -20.97
C THR A 446 -16.58 -6.77 -22.44
N TRP A 447 -15.51 -6.13 -22.92
CA TRP A 447 -15.00 -6.35 -24.28
C TRP A 447 -14.44 -7.75 -24.46
N LEU A 448 -13.56 -8.21 -23.55
CA LEU A 448 -12.97 -9.56 -23.60
C LEU A 448 -14.04 -10.64 -23.54
N CYS A 449 -14.99 -10.54 -22.60
CA CYS A 449 -16.07 -11.52 -22.50
C CYS A 449 -16.94 -11.53 -23.77
N SER A 450 -17.29 -10.36 -24.30
CA SER A 450 -18.05 -10.26 -25.56
C SER A 450 -17.30 -10.87 -26.75
N TYR A 451 -15.99 -10.62 -26.83
CA TYR A 451 -15.12 -11.19 -27.86
C TYR A 451 -15.07 -12.71 -27.76
N GLN A 452 -14.86 -13.26 -26.56
CA GLN A 452 -14.83 -14.71 -26.31
C GLN A 452 -16.14 -15.38 -26.71
N VAL A 453 -17.28 -14.79 -26.34
CA VAL A 453 -18.61 -15.31 -26.67
C VAL A 453 -18.85 -15.35 -28.18
N ARG A 454 -18.41 -14.32 -28.92
CA ARG A 454 -18.49 -14.30 -30.40
C ARG A 454 -17.63 -15.39 -31.05
N HIS A 455 -16.54 -15.80 -30.39
CA HIS A 455 -15.63 -16.85 -30.85
C HIS A 455 -15.92 -18.23 -30.20
N GLY A 456 -17.13 -18.42 -29.65
CA GLY A 456 -17.59 -19.72 -29.15
C GLY A 456 -17.23 -20.06 -27.69
N ARG A 457 -16.48 -19.22 -26.99
CA ARG A 457 -16.13 -19.40 -25.57
C ARG A 457 -17.09 -18.60 -24.67
N LYS A 458 -18.08 -19.28 -24.09
CA LYS A 458 -19.16 -18.64 -23.31
C LYS A 458 -18.96 -18.68 -21.79
N TYR A 459 -17.80 -19.14 -21.31
CA TYR A 459 -17.56 -19.40 -19.88
C TYR A 459 -17.74 -18.17 -18.99
N CYS A 460 -17.36 -16.97 -19.47
CA CYS A 460 -17.53 -15.72 -18.73
C CYS A 460 -19.00 -15.31 -18.49
N LYS A 461 -19.97 -15.96 -19.16
CA LYS A 461 -21.41 -15.78 -18.90
C LYS A 461 -22.00 -16.86 -17.98
N LEU A 462 -21.19 -17.84 -17.58
CA LEU A 462 -21.58 -18.97 -16.74
C LEU A 462 -21.01 -18.85 -15.31
N THR A 463 -20.33 -17.74 -15.00
CA THR A 463 -19.73 -17.39 -13.71
C THR A 463 -20.70 -16.73 -12.76
#